data_AF-A0A165DEJ5-F1
#
_entry.id   AF-A0A165DEJ5-F1
#
_cell.length_a   1.000
_cell.length_b   1.000
_cell.length_c   1.000
_cell.angle_alpha   90.00
_cell.angle_beta   90.00
_cell.angle_gamma   90.00
#
_symmetry.space_group_name_H-M   'P 1'
#
loop_
_entity.id
_entity.type
_entity.pdbx_description
1 polymer ?
#
loop_
_entity_poly.entity_id
_entity_poly.type
_entity_poly.pdbx_seq_one_letter_code
_entity_poly.pdbx_strand_id
1 'polypeptide(L)'
;MHCFYTTASRHFDDLFARYGGLIMILNLIKKHESVARELKLSVEYAQCIKCLNQFLLRDKQMIYRTWDMSRTYKEKMQDMIGYLEDIREESI
;
A
#
# COMPACT_ATOMS: atom_id res chain seq x y z
N MET A 1 -20.25 11.75 7.74
CA MET A 1 -18.79 11.94 7.56
C MET A 1 -18.50 11.80 6.07
N HIS A 2 -18.24 12.91 5.38
CA HIS A 2 -18.01 12.92 3.94
C HIS A 2 -16.57 12.45 3.70
N CYS A 3 -16.33 11.20 3.30
CA CYS A 3 -14.96 10.82 2.91
C CYS A 3 -14.65 11.54 1.59
N PHE A 4 -13.67 12.45 1.62
CA PHE A 4 -13.15 13.20 0.46
C PHE A 4 -12.46 12.31 -0.60
N TYR A 5 -12.56 10.98 -0.44
CA TYR A 5 -11.86 9.96 -1.21
C TYR A 5 -12.73 9.31 -2.29
N THR A 6 -13.80 9.96 -2.75
CA THR A 6 -14.74 9.39 -3.75
C THR A 6 -14.04 8.98 -5.05
N THR A 7 -13.03 9.74 -5.48
CA THR A 7 -12.23 9.40 -6.65
C THR A 7 -11.37 8.16 -6.41
N ALA A 8 -10.74 8.05 -5.23
CA ALA A 8 -9.96 6.88 -4.86
C ALA A 8 -10.84 5.64 -4.72
N SER A 9 -12.04 5.76 -4.16
CA SER A 9 -13.02 4.67 -4.09
C SER A 9 -13.31 4.11 -5.49
N ARG A 10 -13.65 4.97 -6.46
CA ARG A 10 -13.90 4.53 -7.84
C ARG A 10 -12.70 3.85 -8.48
N HIS A 11 -11.49 4.33 -8.19
CA HIS A 11 -10.26 3.73 -8.68
C HIS A 11 -10.09 2.30 -8.13
N PHE A 12 -10.28 2.12 -6.83
CA PHE A 12 -10.18 0.79 -6.23
C PHE A 12 -11.34 -0.14 -6.63
N ASP A 13 -12.55 0.38 -6.83
CA ASP A 13 -13.68 -0.40 -7.36
C ASP A 13 -13.37 -0.98 -8.75
N ASP A 14 -12.77 -0.19 -9.64
CA ASP A 14 -12.31 -0.66 -10.96
C ASP A 14 -11.18 -1.70 -10.85
N LEU A 15 -10.24 -1.52 -9.91
CA LEU A 15 -9.20 -2.51 -9.64
C LEU A 15 -9.79 -3.83 -9.11
N PHE A 16 -10.74 -3.77 -8.18
CA PHE A 16 -11.44 -4.96 -7.67
C PHE A 16 -12.23 -5.66 -8.77
N ALA A 17 -12.88 -4.92 -9.67
CA ALA A 17 -13.60 -5.49 -10.80
C ALA A 17 -12.68 -6.22 -11.79
N ARG A 18 -11.45 -5.74 -11.99
CA ARG A 18 -10.48 -6.34 -12.92
C ARG A 18 -9.73 -7.53 -12.34
N TYR A 19 -9.29 -7.42 -11.08
CA TYR A 19 -8.39 -8.39 -10.47
C TYR A 19 -9.12 -9.36 -9.53
N GLY A 20 -10.33 -9.04 -9.07
CA GLY A 20 -11.24 -9.93 -8.34
C GLY A 20 -10.78 -10.39 -6.95
N GLY A 21 -9.51 -10.20 -6.59
CA GLY A 21 -8.88 -10.69 -5.37
C GLY A 21 -8.45 -9.59 -4.40
N LEU A 22 -7.68 -9.99 -3.40
CA LEU A 22 -7.07 -9.12 -2.40
C LEU A 22 -6.13 -8.10 -3.07
N ILE A 23 -6.38 -6.80 -2.87
CA ILE A 23 -5.50 -5.75 -3.37
C ILE A 23 -4.42 -5.45 -2.31
N MET A 24 -3.17 -5.71 -2.67
CA MET A 24 -2.00 -5.32 -1.89
C MET A 24 -1.33 -4.09 -2.51
N ILE A 25 -1.12 -3.07 -1.69
CA ILE A 25 -0.58 -1.77 -2.08
C ILE A 25 0.79 -1.62 -1.43
N LEU A 26 1.84 -1.67 -2.25
CA LEU A 26 3.22 -1.46 -1.82
C LEU A 26 3.67 -0.05 -2.18
N ASN A 27 3.92 0.79 -1.17
CA ASN A 27 4.45 2.13 -1.36
C ASN A 27 5.95 2.18 -1.06
N LEU A 28 6.73 2.55 -2.07
CA LEU A 28 8.19 2.62 -1.98
C LEU A 28 8.60 4.03 -1.55
N ILE A 29 8.94 4.20 -0.27
CA ILE A 29 9.23 5.51 0.33
C ILE A 29 10.61 5.48 0.95
N LYS A 30 11.42 6.49 0.68
CA LYS A 30 12.70 6.65 1.40
C LYS A 30 12.44 7.21 2.80
N LYS A 31 12.83 6.49 3.86
CA LYS A 31 12.65 7.00 5.23
C LYS A 31 13.56 8.20 5.52
N HIS A 32 14.67 8.35 4.81
CA HIS A 32 15.67 9.39 5.05
C HIS A 32 15.74 10.38 3.89
N GLU A 33 14.70 11.20 3.75
CA GLU A 33 14.74 12.37 2.87
C GLU A 33 15.14 13.61 3.66
N SER A 34 16.00 14.45 3.09
CA SER A 34 16.34 15.77 3.64
C SER A 34 15.15 16.74 3.67
N VAL A 35 14.08 16.45 2.93
CA VAL A 35 12.79 17.16 2.97
C VAL A 35 11.69 16.12 2.94
N ALA A 36 10.79 16.10 3.95
CA ALA A 36 9.71 15.11 4.12
C ALA A 36 8.56 15.27 3.10
N ARG A 37 8.87 15.26 1.79
CA ARG A 37 7.89 15.41 0.72
C ARG A 37 7.10 14.13 0.52
N GLU A 38 7.78 12.98 0.48
CA GLU A 38 7.12 11.69 0.27
C GLU A 38 6.36 11.22 1.53
N LEU A 39 6.86 11.60 2.72
CA LEU A 39 6.28 11.18 3.99
C LEU A 39 4.87 11.74 4.20
N LYS A 40 4.64 13.03 3.85
CA LYS A 40 3.33 13.68 4.01
C LYS A 40 2.26 13.01 3.15
N LEU A 41 2.60 12.69 1.90
CA LEU A 41 1.69 12.00 0.99
C LEU A 41 1.39 10.58 1.47
N SER A 42 2.38 9.87 2.01
CA SER A 42 2.18 8.53 2.56
C SER A 42 1.19 8.49 3.72
N VAL A 43 1.23 9.49 4.61
CA VAL A 43 0.27 9.58 5.74
C VAL A 43 -1.15 9.79 5.23
N GLU A 44 -1.36 10.75 4.33
CA GLU A 44 -2.68 11.00 3.72
C GLU A 44 -3.19 9.78 2.97
N TYR A 45 -2.30 9.10 2.24
CA TYR A 45 -2.66 7.89 1.50
C TYR A 45 -3.03 6.73 2.44
N ALA A 46 -2.29 6.52 3.53
CA ALA A 46 -2.65 5.53 4.54
C ALA A 46 -4.01 5.82 5.19
N GLN A 47 -4.32 7.11 5.44
CA GLN A 47 -5.63 7.51 5.95
C GLN A 47 -6.75 7.26 4.93
N CYS A 48 -6.49 7.51 3.64
CA CYS A 48 -7.41 7.19 2.56
C CYS A 48 -7.74 5.68 2.54
N ILE A 49 -6.71 4.82 2.51
CA ILE A 49 -6.90 3.35 2.54
C ILE A 49 -7.65 2.93 3.81
N LYS A 50 -7.33 3.52 4.97
CA LYS A 50 -8.03 3.24 6.22
C LYS A 50 -9.50 3.65 6.16
N CYS A 51 -9.86 4.80 5.56
CA CYS A 51 -11.28 5.15 5.34
C CYS A 51 -11.93 4.13 4.42
N LEU A 52 -11.32 3.81 3.27
CA LEU A 52 -11.92 2.89 2.30
C LEU A 52 -12.14 1.48 2.87
N ASN A 53 -11.19 0.97 3.66
CA ASN A 53 -11.30 -0.33 4.33
C ASN A 53 -12.44 -0.41 5.37
N GLN A 54 -13.02 0.71 5.81
CA GLN A 54 -14.21 0.71 6.68
C GLN A 54 -15.47 0.25 5.93
N PHE A 55 -15.48 0.38 4.60
CA PHE A 55 -16.60 -0.01 3.75
C PHE A 55 -16.44 -1.41 3.14
N LEU A 56 -15.26 -2.03 3.30
CA LEU A 56 -14.95 -3.35 2.77
C LEU A 56 -15.17 -4.44 3.84
N LEU A 57 -15.58 -5.63 3.38
CA LEU A 57 -15.61 -6.82 4.22
C LEU A 57 -14.18 -7.21 4.64
N ARG A 58 -14.01 -7.87 5.80
CA ARG A 58 -12.68 -8.17 6.38
C ARG A 58 -11.78 -8.97 5.44
N ASP A 59 -12.35 -9.87 4.67
CA ASP A 59 -11.71 -10.73 3.67
C ASP A 59 -11.29 -9.98 2.39
N LYS A 60 -11.75 -8.74 2.20
CA LYS A 60 -11.47 -7.90 1.03
C LYS A 60 -10.74 -6.61 1.40
N GLN A 61 -10.28 -6.46 2.63
CA GLN A 61 -9.58 -5.27 3.06
C GLN A 61 -8.26 -5.14 2.32
N MET A 62 -8.02 -3.93 1.79
CA MET A 62 -6.78 -3.62 1.10
C MET A 62 -5.62 -3.59 2.10
N ILE A 63 -4.50 -4.20 1.74
CA ILE A 63 -3.30 -4.22 2.59
C ILE A 63 -2.34 -3.14 2.10
N TYR A 64 -2.05 -2.15 2.94
CA TYR A 64 -1.08 -1.09 2.63
C TYR A 64 0.24 -1.35 3.37
N ARG A 65 1.34 -1.46 2.62
CA ARG A 65 2.70 -1.61 3.15
C ARG A 65 3.61 -0.52 2.62
N THR A 66 4.42 0.06 3.50
CA THR A 66 5.46 1.02 3.12
C THR A 66 6.82 0.35 3.19
N TRP A 67 7.62 0.47 2.14
CA TRP A 67 8.92 -0.17 2.06
C TRP A 67 10.02 0.79 1.61
N ASP A 68 11.18 0.71 2.26
CA ASP A 68 12.31 1.60 2.01
C ASP A 68 13.40 0.90 1.19
N MET A 69 13.27 1.00 -0.12
CA MET A 69 14.22 0.45 -1.09
C MET A 69 15.63 1.02 -0.94
N SER A 70 15.80 2.24 -0.42
CA SER A 70 17.11 2.89 -0.31
C SER A 70 17.98 2.27 0.78
N ARG A 71 17.37 1.64 1.77
CA ARG A 71 18.06 0.84 2.79
C ARG A 71 18.42 -0.54 2.26
N THR A 72 17.49 -1.21 1.55
CA THR A 72 17.67 -2.57 1.03
C THR A 72 18.74 -2.69 -0.04
N TYR A 73 18.94 -1.64 -0.86
CA TYR A 73 20.00 -1.64 -1.88
C TYR A 73 21.42 -1.71 -1.29
N LYS A 74 21.61 -1.28 -0.02
CA LYS A 74 22.90 -1.37 0.68
C LYS A 74 23.15 -2.71 1.35
N GLU A 75 22.11 -3.49 1.64
CA GLU A 75 22.21 -4.73 2.44
C GLU A 75 22.11 -6.02 1.60
N LYS A 76 21.40 -6.03 0.47
CA LYS A 76 21.52 -6.94 -0.71
C LYS A 76 20.16 -6.98 -1.43
N MET A 77 20.18 -6.99 -2.77
CA MET A 77 19.01 -7.24 -3.63
C MET A 77 18.24 -8.54 -3.33
N GLN A 78 18.86 -9.47 -2.60
CA GLN A 78 18.28 -10.74 -2.21
C GLN A 78 17.12 -10.58 -1.20
N ASP A 79 17.18 -9.56 -0.34
CA ASP A 79 16.11 -9.27 0.63
C ASP A 79 14.85 -8.71 -0.05
N MET A 80 14.98 -8.10 -1.23
CA MET A 80 13.84 -7.60 -2.00
C MET A 80 12.97 -8.74 -2.51
N ILE A 81 13.58 -9.74 -3.15
CA ILE A 81 12.83 -10.87 -3.70
C ILE A 81 12.24 -11.68 -2.55
N GLY A 82 13.01 -11.93 -1.49
CA GLY A 82 12.50 -12.60 -0.29
C GLY A 82 11.31 -11.87 0.34
N TYR A 83 11.37 -10.55 0.49
CA TYR A 83 10.25 -9.77 1.03
C TYR A 83 8.98 -9.85 0.16
N LEU A 84 9.13 -9.89 -1.16
CA LEU A 84 8.00 -10.08 -2.08
C LEU A 84 7.46 -11.51 -2.05
N GLU A 85 8.33 -12.51 -1.85
CA GLU A 85 7.94 -13.90 -1.64
C GLU A 85 7.19 -14.08 -0.31
N ASP A 86 7.65 -13.46 0.79
CA ASP A 86 6.98 -13.46 2.09
C ASP A 86 5.58 -12.84 2.00
N ILE A 87 5.46 -11.70 1.30
CA ILE A 87 4.15 -11.07 1.06
C ILE A 87 3.23 -11.97 0.24
N ARG A 88 3.79 -12.71 -0.72
CA ARG A 88 3.02 -13.65 -1.53
C ARG A 88 2.52 -14.81 -0.66
N GLU A 89 3.34 -15.37 0.22
CA GLU A 89 2.92 -16.44 1.13
C GLU A 89 1.83 -16.01 2.11
N GLU A 90 1.87 -14.76 2.60
CA GLU A 90 0.83 -14.21 3.49
C GLU A 90 -0.52 -13.96 2.81
N SER A 91 -0.59 -14.01 1.48
CA SER A 91 -1.79 -13.67 0.69
C SER A 91 -2.47 -14.86 0.01
N ILE A 92 -1.99 -16.08 0.27
CA ILE A 92 -2.54 -17.37 -0.22
C ILE A 92 -3.39 -18.04 0.86
#